data_AF-A0A8H4LNJ4-F1
#
_entry.id   AF-A0A8H4LNJ4-F1
#
_cell.length_a   1.000
_cell.length_b   1.000
_cell.length_c   1.000
_cell.angle_alpha   90.00
_cell.angle_beta   90.00
_cell.angle_gamma   90.00
#
_symmetry.space_group_name_H-M   'P 1'
#
loop_
_entity.id
_entity.type
_entity.pdbx_description
1 polymer ?
#
loop_
_entity_poly.entity_id
_entity_poly.type
_entity_poly.pdbx_seq_one_letter_code
_entity_poly.pdbx_strand_id
1 'polypeptide(L)'
;MSNFDDLEPATDIDPNVWYHLTEENVDDYDGDFKSMLQTHQDGDFRVFPVANRKTYWQFQPIGKTPGRYALRCSETTTQKQFAVCYRESESVENRRTRACLRDSNGSKSQQWDISLWGKNETYRFLNVANGTKYHLDVIPGAAVFMSPNLGGYQKRQRWMMTSVSDVDDDAYSTVFSNPPPKSTGGSATTTTDSSGAAATESTSSSDSDSSSLSGGAIAGIVIGAVLGVLAIALLGFFLWRRNKRNNGHAAKSEEATGGHDAAAAGHNQFAAYKPPGGVAEGSPKEATSSPPPVYELPTEHRPAELPVEQRHELR
;
A
#
# COMPACT_ATOMS: atom_id res chain seq x y z
N MET A 1 -11.33 -15.57 13.29
CA MET A 1 -10.23 -15.37 12.32
C MET A 1 -10.83 -14.65 11.14
N SER A 2 -10.62 -13.35 11.00
CA SER A 2 -11.12 -12.58 9.85
C SER A 2 -10.37 -13.05 8.61
N ASN A 3 -11.05 -13.78 7.73
CA ASN A 3 -10.52 -14.11 6.42
C ASN A 3 -10.30 -12.81 5.64
N PHE A 4 -9.23 -12.77 4.85
CA PHE A 4 -8.87 -11.61 4.02
C PHE A 4 -9.85 -11.34 2.86
N ASP A 5 -10.99 -12.05 2.81
CA ASP A 5 -11.98 -12.03 1.74
C ASP A 5 -13.04 -10.92 1.90
N ASP A 6 -13.10 -10.24 3.05
CA ASP A 6 -14.10 -9.19 3.35
C ASP A 6 -13.54 -7.76 3.17
N LEU A 7 -12.63 -7.56 2.23
CA LEU A 7 -12.02 -6.25 1.96
C LEU A 7 -12.81 -5.48 0.90
N GLU A 8 -13.57 -4.49 1.34
CA GLU A 8 -14.36 -3.63 0.46
C GLU A 8 -13.60 -2.34 0.14
N PRO A 9 -13.61 -1.84 -1.12
CA PRO A 9 -13.05 -0.53 -1.43
C PRO A 9 -13.70 0.56 -0.57
N ALA A 10 -12.90 1.43 0.04
CA ALA A 10 -13.44 2.55 0.80
C ALA A 10 -13.90 3.63 -0.18
N THR A 11 -15.20 3.70 -0.48
CA THR A 11 -15.75 4.66 -1.47
C THR A 11 -16.25 5.96 -0.86
N ASP A 12 -16.49 5.96 0.45
CA ASP A 12 -17.25 7.01 1.13
C ASP A 12 -16.32 8.04 1.80
N ILE A 13 -15.05 8.06 1.42
CA ILE A 13 -14.09 9.07 1.87
C ILE A 13 -14.36 10.36 1.10
N ASP A 14 -14.87 11.38 1.80
CA ASP A 14 -15.15 12.70 1.22
C ASP A 14 -13.85 13.42 0.83
N PRO A 15 -13.70 13.83 -0.44
CA PRO A 15 -12.51 14.54 -0.91
C PRO A 15 -12.37 15.98 -0.39
N ASN A 16 -13.43 16.60 0.13
CA ASN A 16 -13.37 17.95 0.72
C ASN A 16 -13.10 17.94 2.23
N VAL A 17 -12.62 16.83 2.80
CA VAL A 17 -12.37 16.73 4.24
C VAL A 17 -10.89 16.50 4.55
N TRP A 18 -10.40 17.19 5.57
CA TRP A 18 -9.13 16.91 6.24
C TRP A 18 -9.33 15.78 7.24
N TYR A 19 -8.53 14.72 7.12
CA TYR A 19 -8.56 13.58 8.02
C TYR A 19 -7.33 13.54 8.92
N HIS A 20 -7.55 13.18 10.17
CA HIS A 20 -6.50 12.69 11.06
C HIS A 20 -6.28 11.22 10.78
N LEU A 21 -5.06 10.86 10.36
CA LEU A 21 -4.67 9.50 10.00
C LEU A 21 -3.66 8.94 11.01
N THR A 22 -3.91 7.74 11.54
CA THR A 22 -3.06 7.00 12.48
C THR A 22 -3.15 5.49 12.20
N GLU A 23 -2.52 4.65 13.02
CA GLU A 23 -2.58 3.20 12.94
C GLU A 23 -2.98 2.54 14.27
N GLU A 24 -3.58 1.36 14.17
CA GLU A 24 -4.19 0.63 15.29
C GLU A 24 -3.18 0.10 16.34
N ASN A 25 -1.88 0.24 16.07
CA ASN A 25 -0.85 -0.21 17.00
C ASN A 25 -0.61 0.79 18.14
N VAL A 26 -0.85 2.08 17.92
CA VAL A 26 -0.65 3.14 18.92
C VAL A 26 -1.92 3.92 19.24
N ASP A 27 -2.98 3.72 18.47
CA ASP A 27 -4.28 4.35 18.67
C ASP A 27 -5.42 3.34 18.52
N ASP A 28 -6.60 3.75 18.98
CA ASP A 28 -7.86 3.08 18.81
C ASP A 28 -8.98 4.12 18.59
N TYR A 29 -10.20 3.67 18.36
CA TYR A 29 -11.39 4.54 18.27
C TYR A 29 -12.01 4.85 19.64
N ASP A 30 -11.32 4.55 20.76
CA ASP A 30 -11.78 4.87 22.10
C ASP A 30 -11.31 6.28 22.51
N GLY A 31 -12.08 7.26 22.05
CA GLY A 31 -11.81 8.69 22.24
C GLY A 31 -10.97 9.29 21.12
N ASP A 32 -10.28 10.40 21.43
CA ASP A 32 -9.47 11.12 20.45
C ASP A 32 -8.15 10.38 20.17
N PHE A 33 -7.76 10.36 18.88
CA PHE A 33 -6.46 9.85 18.46
C PHE A 33 -5.30 10.63 19.10
N LYS A 34 -4.35 9.89 19.67
CA LYS A 34 -3.19 10.41 20.41
C LYS A 34 -1.96 10.54 19.54
N SER A 35 -1.86 9.77 18.45
CA SER A 35 -0.77 9.81 17.48
C SER A 35 -1.28 10.10 16.07
N MET A 36 -0.37 10.51 15.18
CA MET A 36 -0.72 10.87 13.81
C MET A 36 0.43 10.60 12.83
N LEU A 37 0.07 10.19 11.62
CA LEU A 37 0.97 10.15 10.47
C LEU A 37 1.42 11.56 10.11
N GLN A 38 2.69 11.85 10.36
CA GLN A 38 3.26 13.18 10.24
C GLN A 38 4.55 13.15 9.42
N THR A 39 4.85 14.30 8.79
CA THR A 39 6.15 14.51 8.15
C THR A 39 7.24 14.63 9.22
N HIS A 40 8.40 14.07 8.94
CA HIS A 40 9.56 14.07 9.83
C HIS A 40 10.71 14.89 9.23
N GLN A 41 11.66 15.33 10.06
CA GLN A 41 12.72 16.28 9.69
C GLN A 41 13.67 15.76 8.59
N ASP A 42 13.77 14.44 8.44
CA ASP A 42 14.53 13.73 7.41
C ASP A 42 13.77 13.61 6.07
N GLY A 43 12.59 14.23 5.97
CA GLY A 43 11.72 14.17 4.78
C GLY A 43 10.92 12.88 4.67
N ASP A 44 10.96 12.03 5.69
CA ASP A 44 10.17 10.79 5.76
C ASP A 44 8.85 11.01 6.51
N PHE A 45 8.10 9.92 6.66
CA PHE A 45 6.86 9.86 7.41
C PHE A 45 6.97 8.90 8.58
N ARG A 46 6.37 9.29 9.69
CA ARG A 46 6.29 8.48 10.91
C ARG A 46 4.93 8.67 11.55
N VAL A 47 4.47 7.69 12.31
CA VAL A 47 3.37 7.89 13.24
C VAL A 47 3.96 8.08 14.64
N PHE A 48 3.62 9.20 15.27
CA PHE A 48 4.08 9.54 16.62
C PHE A 48 3.06 10.46 17.30
N PRO A 49 3.14 10.65 18.63
CA PRO A 49 2.19 11.45 19.38
C PRO A 49 1.97 12.84 18.78
N VAL A 50 0.73 13.29 18.79
CA VAL A 50 0.33 14.62 18.30
C VAL A 50 0.97 15.69 19.16
N ALA A 51 1.71 16.59 18.51
CA ALA A 51 2.27 17.79 19.14
C ALA A 51 1.53 19.03 18.62
N ASN A 52 2.14 20.22 18.79
CA ASN A 52 1.56 21.47 18.28
C ASN A 52 1.41 21.47 16.75
N ARG A 53 2.25 20.72 16.05
CA ARG A 53 2.22 20.55 14.60
C ARG A 53 1.32 19.36 14.26
N LYS A 54 0.36 19.54 13.36
CA LYS A 54 -0.58 18.50 12.92
C LYS A 54 -0.55 18.37 11.40
N THR A 55 -0.49 17.13 10.90
CA THR A 55 -0.38 16.79 9.48
C THR A 55 -1.66 16.09 9.03
N TYR A 56 -2.67 16.85 8.60
CA TYR A 56 -3.92 16.25 8.11
C TYR A 56 -3.80 15.76 6.67
N TRP A 57 -4.67 14.85 6.29
CA TRP A 57 -4.61 14.14 5.01
C TRP A 57 -5.91 14.32 4.23
N GLN A 58 -5.78 14.65 2.95
CA GLN A 58 -6.91 14.74 2.01
C GLN A 58 -6.79 13.58 1.01
N PHE A 59 -7.93 12.98 0.67
CA PHE A 59 -8.04 11.85 -0.24
C PHE A 59 -8.77 12.26 -1.52
N GLN A 60 -8.07 12.33 -2.64
CA GLN A 60 -8.65 12.76 -3.90
C GLN A 60 -8.91 11.56 -4.82
N PRO A 61 -10.17 11.27 -5.21
CA PRO A 61 -10.48 10.12 -6.03
C PRO A 61 -9.80 10.22 -7.40
N ILE A 62 -9.30 9.09 -7.91
CA ILE A 62 -8.64 9.01 -9.22
C ILE A 62 -9.46 8.17 -10.18
N GLY A 63 -9.95 8.81 -11.25
CA GLY A 63 -10.65 8.13 -12.32
C GLY A 63 -11.95 7.49 -11.83
N LYS A 64 -12.22 6.25 -12.27
CA LYS A 64 -13.45 5.50 -11.94
C LYS A 64 -13.19 4.25 -11.11
N THR A 65 -11.97 4.07 -10.59
CA THR A 65 -11.63 2.89 -9.79
C THR A 65 -12.10 3.12 -8.35
N PRO A 66 -13.04 2.31 -7.83
CA PRO A 66 -13.53 2.46 -6.46
C PRO A 66 -12.38 2.33 -5.46
N GLY A 67 -12.36 3.20 -4.45
CA GLY A 67 -11.35 3.20 -3.41
C GLY A 67 -9.96 3.67 -3.85
N ARG A 68 -9.79 4.20 -5.07
CA ARG A 68 -8.49 4.71 -5.54
C ARG A 68 -8.34 6.20 -5.32
N TYR A 69 -7.27 6.57 -4.62
CA TYR A 69 -7.01 7.95 -4.23
C TYR A 69 -5.57 8.42 -4.51
N ALA A 70 -5.42 9.71 -4.75
CA ALA A 70 -4.20 10.47 -4.57
C ALA A 70 -4.28 11.15 -3.20
N LEU A 71 -3.16 11.25 -2.48
CA LEU A 71 -3.15 11.76 -1.12
C LEU A 71 -2.25 12.98 -0.99
N ARG A 72 -2.77 14.03 -0.36
CA ARG A 72 -2.06 15.26 -0.02
C ARG A 72 -2.04 15.44 1.48
N CYS A 73 -0.99 16.05 2.01
CA CYS A 73 -0.97 16.46 3.41
C CYS A 73 -1.04 17.97 3.55
N SER A 74 -1.72 18.43 4.61
CA SER A 74 -2.01 19.85 4.91
C SER A 74 -0.78 20.72 5.14
N GLU A 75 0.39 20.11 5.27
CA GLU A 75 1.66 20.80 5.52
C GLU A 75 2.45 21.10 4.25
N THR A 76 1.95 20.64 3.11
CA THR A 76 2.60 20.80 1.81
C THR A 76 1.73 21.65 0.89
N THR A 77 2.12 21.74 -0.38
CA THR A 77 1.28 22.35 -1.40
C THR A 77 0.57 21.25 -2.18
N THR A 78 -0.42 21.64 -2.98
CA THR A 78 -1.14 20.78 -3.93
C THR A 78 -0.23 20.13 -4.98
N GLN A 79 1.03 20.59 -5.08
CA GLN A 79 2.04 20.05 -5.99
C GLN A 79 2.81 18.87 -5.41
N LYS A 80 2.60 18.50 -4.14
CA LYS A 80 3.20 17.31 -3.54
C LYS A 80 2.14 16.24 -3.32
N GLN A 81 2.53 15.00 -3.61
CA GLN A 81 1.67 13.82 -3.45
C GLN A 81 2.39 12.77 -2.59
N PHE A 82 1.61 12.09 -1.77
CA PHE A 82 2.04 10.92 -1.02
C PHE A 82 2.34 9.79 -1.98
N ALA A 83 3.55 9.28 -1.91
CA ALA A 83 4.06 8.28 -2.84
C ALA A 83 4.86 7.21 -2.10
N VAL A 84 5.27 6.18 -2.85
CA VAL A 84 6.30 5.24 -2.42
C VAL A 84 7.63 5.51 -3.13
N CYS A 85 8.72 5.36 -2.40
CA CYS A 85 10.07 5.53 -2.87
C CYS A 85 10.93 4.32 -2.49
N TYR A 86 11.56 3.70 -3.49
CA TYR A 86 12.59 2.69 -3.26
C TYR A 86 13.91 3.37 -2.85
N ARG A 87 14.57 2.85 -1.81
CA ARG A 87 15.90 3.28 -1.36
C ARG A 87 16.80 2.06 -1.20
N GLU A 88 17.84 1.97 -2.03
CA GLU A 88 18.71 0.79 -2.09
C GLU A 88 19.51 0.56 -0.81
N SER A 89 19.97 1.64 -0.18
CA SER A 89 20.75 1.61 1.06
C SER A 89 19.93 1.27 2.30
N GLU A 90 18.61 1.23 2.17
CA GLU A 90 17.70 0.93 3.27
C GLU A 90 17.64 -0.59 3.52
N SER A 91 17.53 -1.00 4.77
CA SER A 91 17.39 -2.42 5.12
C SER A 91 16.71 -2.63 6.48
N VAL A 92 15.83 -1.72 6.89
CA VAL A 92 15.04 -1.88 8.12
C VAL A 92 14.11 -3.08 7.95
N GLU A 93 14.31 -4.09 8.78
CA GLU A 93 13.62 -5.38 8.68
C GLU A 93 13.55 -5.93 7.22
N ASN A 94 14.66 -5.85 6.46
CA ASN A 94 14.76 -6.26 5.05
C ASN A 94 13.83 -5.52 4.07
N ARG A 95 13.40 -4.30 4.40
CA ARG A 95 12.53 -3.47 3.56
C ARG A 95 13.29 -2.29 2.97
N ARG A 96 12.90 -1.93 1.74
CA ARG A 96 13.56 -0.88 0.95
C ARG A 96 12.63 0.18 0.39
N THR A 97 11.33 -0.07 0.41
CA THR A 97 10.35 0.85 -0.13
C THR A 97 9.60 1.51 1.01
N ARG A 98 9.64 2.84 1.07
CA ARG A 98 8.99 3.63 2.11
C ARG A 98 8.09 4.71 1.54
N ALA A 99 7.19 5.21 2.37
CA ALA A 99 6.41 6.40 2.08
C ALA A 99 7.32 7.61 1.87
N CYS A 100 6.93 8.51 0.97
CA CYS A 100 7.67 9.73 0.65
C CYS A 100 6.77 10.79 0.01
N LEU A 101 7.22 12.05 -0.03
CA LEU A 101 6.59 13.11 -0.81
C LEU A 101 7.30 13.28 -2.15
N ARG A 102 6.52 13.39 -3.23
CA ARG A 102 7.02 13.65 -4.58
C ARG A 102 6.21 14.71 -5.26
N ASP A 103 6.82 15.39 -6.23
CA ASP A 103 6.11 16.28 -7.13
C ASP A 103 5.00 15.52 -7.84
N SER A 104 3.81 16.10 -7.84
CA SER A 104 2.60 15.52 -8.42
C SER A 104 2.83 15.25 -9.90
N ASN A 105 2.64 14.00 -10.31
CA ASN A 105 2.80 13.57 -11.70
C ASN A 105 1.81 12.47 -12.11
N GLY A 106 0.92 12.05 -11.19
CA GLY A 106 -0.10 11.04 -11.43
C GLY A 106 0.44 9.61 -11.62
N SER A 107 1.73 9.38 -11.38
CA SER A 107 2.35 8.06 -11.53
C SER A 107 1.72 7.03 -10.60
N LYS A 108 1.82 5.74 -10.95
CA LYS A 108 1.30 4.64 -10.13
C LYS A 108 1.84 4.63 -8.70
N SER A 109 3.03 5.20 -8.45
CA SER A 109 3.57 5.28 -7.09
C SER A 109 2.85 6.33 -6.23
N GLN A 110 2.06 7.23 -6.83
CA GLN A 110 1.23 8.23 -6.16
C GLN A 110 -0.24 7.81 -6.02
N GLN A 111 -0.60 6.62 -6.50
CA GLN A 111 -1.97 6.10 -6.46
C GLN A 111 -2.09 5.04 -5.37
N TRP A 112 -3.12 5.16 -4.55
CA TRP A 112 -3.37 4.30 -3.40
C TRP A 112 -4.75 3.68 -3.51
N ASP A 113 -4.82 2.35 -3.48
CA ASP A 113 -6.06 1.60 -3.34
C ASP A 113 -6.33 1.40 -1.84
N ILE A 114 -7.41 2.00 -1.35
CA ILE A 114 -7.83 2.00 0.05
C ILE A 114 -9.04 1.08 0.21
N SER A 115 -8.99 0.20 1.19
CA SER A 115 -10.07 -0.75 1.48
C SER A 115 -10.37 -0.81 2.98
N LEU A 116 -11.61 -1.12 3.36
CA LEU A 116 -12.03 -1.37 4.73
C LEU A 116 -11.80 -2.83 5.11
N TRP A 117 -11.22 -3.07 6.27
CA TRP A 117 -11.06 -4.40 6.85
C TRP A 117 -12.36 -4.89 7.52
N GLY A 118 -13.40 -5.14 6.74
CA GLY A 118 -14.71 -5.60 7.22
C GLY A 118 -15.31 -4.68 8.30
N LYS A 119 -15.99 -5.27 9.30
CA LYS A 119 -16.72 -4.54 10.37
C LYS A 119 -15.83 -3.74 11.33
N ASN A 120 -14.50 -3.87 11.27
CA ASN A 120 -13.60 -3.24 12.24
C ASN A 120 -13.27 -1.78 11.91
N GLU A 121 -13.88 -1.20 10.86
CA GLU A 121 -13.75 0.22 10.45
C GLU A 121 -12.30 0.70 10.18
N THR A 122 -11.29 -0.16 10.32
CA THR A 122 -9.90 0.13 9.96
C THR A 122 -9.65 -0.04 8.47
N TYR A 123 -8.66 0.69 7.95
CA TYR A 123 -8.35 0.80 6.55
C TYR A 123 -7.05 0.06 6.19
N ARG A 124 -7.00 -0.46 4.97
CA ARG A 124 -5.83 -1.02 4.33
C ARG A 124 -5.38 -0.10 3.21
N PHE A 125 -4.08 0.14 3.12
CA PHE A 125 -3.48 0.96 2.08
C PHE A 125 -2.58 0.10 1.19
N LEU A 126 -2.93 0.03 -0.10
CA LEU A 126 -2.14 -0.60 -1.15
C LEU A 126 -1.63 0.46 -2.12
N ASN A 127 -0.34 0.40 -2.47
CA ASN A 127 0.19 1.27 -3.49
C ASN A 127 0.13 0.60 -4.87
N VAL A 128 -0.39 1.30 -5.88
CA VAL A 128 -0.60 0.73 -7.22
C VAL A 128 0.72 0.34 -7.92
N ALA A 129 1.84 1.00 -7.62
CA ALA A 129 3.14 0.60 -8.18
C ALA A 129 3.74 -0.65 -7.50
N ASN A 130 3.53 -0.82 -6.19
CA ASN A 130 4.05 -1.98 -5.45
C ASN A 130 3.16 -3.23 -5.59
N GLY A 131 1.88 -3.03 -5.93
CA GLY A 131 0.89 -4.09 -6.07
C GLY A 131 0.42 -4.66 -4.72
N THR A 132 -0.29 -5.79 -4.79
CA THR A 132 -1.04 -6.36 -3.65
C THR A 132 -0.19 -7.17 -2.66
N LYS A 133 1.10 -7.39 -2.96
CA LYS A 133 2.01 -8.16 -2.10
C LYS A 133 2.47 -7.37 -0.87
N TYR A 134 2.27 -6.05 -0.88
CA TYR A 134 2.79 -5.16 0.15
C TYR A 134 1.70 -4.20 0.63
N HIS A 135 1.65 -3.97 1.93
CA HIS A 135 0.76 -3.03 2.59
C HIS A 135 1.57 -1.90 3.23
N LEU A 136 0.96 -0.74 3.37
CA LEU A 136 1.55 0.35 4.17
C LEU A 136 1.59 -0.07 5.65
N ASP A 137 2.76 0.04 6.28
CA ASP A 137 3.07 -0.48 7.62
C ASP A 137 3.91 0.53 8.39
N VAL A 138 3.52 0.78 9.64
CA VAL A 138 4.30 1.57 10.59
C VAL A 138 5.27 0.64 11.32
N ILE A 139 6.56 0.73 11.00
CA ILE A 139 7.59 0.04 11.78
C ILE A 139 7.85 0.83 13.07
N PRO A 140 7.71 0.22 14.27
CA PRO A 140 7.95 0.89 15.54
C PRO A 140 9.32 1.56 15.58
N GLY A 141 9.33 2.86 15.88
CA GLY A 141 10.55 3.67 15.95
C GLY A 141 11.20 3.99 14.60
N ALA A 142 10.57 3.67 13.47
CA ALA A 142 11.10 3.91 12.14
C ALA A 142 10.09 4.63 11.23
N ALA A 143 10.48 4.81 9.96
CA ALA A 143 9.61 5.40 8.94
C ALA A 143 8.43 4.47 8.60
N VAL A 144 7.48 4.99 7.83
CA VAL A 144 6.39 4.19 7.25
C VAL A 144 6.89 3.45 6.00
N PHE A 145 6.74 2.13 5.99
CA PHE A 145 7.24 1.24 4.95
C PHE A 145 6.13 0.54 4.17
N MET A 146 6.49 0.03 3.00
CA MET A 146 5.73 -1.02 2.34
C MET A 146 6.26 -2.38 2.82
N SER A 147 5.41 -3.12 3.53
CA SER A 147 5.76 -4.41 4.13
C SER A 147 5.01 -5.55 3.47
N PRO A 148 5.58 -6.76 3.39
CA PRO A 148 4.87 -7.93 2.88
C PRO A 148 3.53 -8.14 3.59
N ASN A 149 2.53 -8.63 2.85
CA ASN A 149 1.29 -9.08 3.44
C ASN A 149 1.58 -10.33 4.29
N LEU A 150 1.42 -10.21 5.60
CA LEU A 150 1.57 -11.30 6.55
C LEU A 150 0.19 -11.82 6.95
N GLY A 151 0.06 -13.14 7.08
CA GLY A 151 -1.17 -13.75 7.56
C GLY A 151 -1.53 -13.27 8.98
N GLY A 152 -2.82 -13.32 9.29
CA GLY A 152 -3.35 -12.95 10.61
C GLY A 152 -3.61 -11.45 10.79
N TYR A 153 -3.80 -11.05 12.05
CA TYR A 153 -4.19 -9.69 12.40
C TYR A 153 -2.96 -8.79 12.57
N GLN A 154 -2.80 -7.80 11.70
CA GLN A 154 -1.63 -6.93 11.64
C GLN A 154 -1.98 -5.49 12.03
N LYS A 155 -1.94 -5.17 13.34
CA LYS A 155 -2.26 -3.82 13.86
C LYS A 155 -1.52 -2.69 13.15
N ARG A 156 -0.23 -2.91 12.85
CA ARG A 156 0.63 -1.92 12.17
C ARG A 156 0.28 -1.65 10.71
N GLN A 157 -0.55 -2.51 10.09
CA GLN A 157 -1.05 -2.37 8.71
C GLN A 157 -2.53 -1.97 8.66
N ARG A 158 -3.13 -1.71 9.83
CA ARG A 158 -4.51 -1.27 10.00
C ARG A 158 -4.49 0.22 10.32
N TRP A 159 -4.87 1.00 9.33
CA TRP A 159 -4.92 2.45 9.41
C TRP A 159 -6.27 2.88 9.96
N MET A 160 -6.29 3.98 10.69
CA MET A 160 -7.48 4.54 11.31
C MET A 160 -7.57 6.00 10.90
N MET A 161 -8.77 6.46 10.57
CA MET A 161 -9.01 7.85 10.21
C MET A 161 -10.24 8.40 10.90
N THR A 162 -10.20 9.71 11.20
CA THR A 162 -11.37 10.50 11.58
C THR A 162 -11.33 11.83 10.82
N SER A 163 -12.50 12.32 10.42
CA SER A 163 -12.67 13.66 9.86
C SER A 163 -12.36 14.73 10.90
N VAL A 164 -11.83 15.87 10.44
CA VAL A 164 -11.38 16.97 11.32
C VAL A 164 -12.07 18.28 10.94
N SER A 165 -12.00 18.66 9.68
CA SER A 165 -12.62 19.87 9.16
C SER A 165 -12.76 19.78 7.64
N ASP A 166 -13.59 20.63 7.07
CA ASP A 166 -13.58 20.84 5.63
C ASP A 166 -12.23 21.41 5.16
N VAL A 167 -11.89 21.10 3.92
CA VAL A 167 -10.70 21.61 3.24
C VAL A 167 -10.93 23.05 2.81
N ASP A 168 -12.11 23.33 2.23
CA ASP A 168 -12.61 24.65 1.84
C ASP A 168 -11.55 25.57 1.21
N ASP A 169 -10.77 24.97 0.31
CA ASP A 169 -9.69 25.64 -0.40
C ASP A 169 -9.71 25.23 -1.89
N ASP A 170 -9.86 26.24 -2.75
CA ASP A 170 -9.92 26.06 -4.21
C ASP A 170 -8.69 25.34 -4.77
N ALA A 171 -7.51 25.54 -4.16
CA ALA A 171 -6.28 24.88 -4.60
C ALA A 171 -6.35 23.36 -4.39
N TYR A 172 -7.06 22.92 -3.35
CA TYR A 172 -7.20 21.51 -2.99
C TYR A 172 -8.45 20.84 -3.58
N SER A 173 -9.33 21.62 -4.22
CA SER A 173 -10.58 21.14 -4.82
C SER A 173 -10.39 20.40 -6.16
N THR A 174 -9.19 20.45 -6.76
CA THR A 174 -8.91 19.79 -8.05
C THR A 174 -7.89 18.66 -7.92
N VAL A 175 -8.16 17.56 -8.62
CA VAL A 175 -7.19 16.49 -8.85
C VAL A 175 -6.15 16.99 -9.84
N PHE A 176 -4.87 16.85 -9.51
CA PHE A 176 -3.80 17.27 -10.42
C PHE A 176 -3.82 16.40 -11.68
N SER A 177 -4.29 16.99 -12.77
CA SER A 177 -4.12 16.44 -14.11
C SER A 177 -2.81 17.01 -14.64
N ASN A 178 -1.81 16.15 -14.87
CA ASN A 178 -0.50 16.58 -15.33
C ASN A 178 -0.68 17.49 -16.56
N PRO A 179 -0.33 18.79 -16.50
CA PRO A 179 -0.41 19.62 -17.70
C PRO A 179 0.58 19.05 -18.72
N PRO A 180 0.24 19.02 -20.03
CA PRO A 180 1.19 18.61 -21.05
C PRO A 180 2.47 19.47 -20.91
N PRO A 181 3.67 18.90 -21.16
CA PRO A 181 4.90 19.67 -21.04
C PRO A 181 4.78 20.92 -21.91
N LYS A 182 4.87 22.09 -21.27
CA LYS A 182 4.87 23.38 -21.95
C LYS A 182 6.10 23.39 -22.87
N SER A 183 5.88 23.23 -24.17
CA SER A 183 6.94 23.45 -25.16
C SER A 183 7.52 24.84 -24.91
N THR A 184 8.81 24.87 -24.61
CA THR A 184 9.62 26.08 -24.53
C THR A 184 9.71 26.69 -25.93
N GLY A 185 8.65 27.38 -26.35
CA GLY A 185 8.63 28.23 -27.53
C GLY A 185 9.42 29.50 -27.21
N GLY A 186 10.52 29.69 -27.94
CA GLY A 186 11.51 30.74 -27.68
C GLY A 186 10.95 32.16 -27.67
N SER A 187 11.62 33.00 -26.88
CA SER A 187 11.48 34.46 -26.91
C SER A 187 11.55 34.99 -28.34
N ALA A 188 10.46 35.60 -28.80
CA ALA A 188 10.52 36.62 -29.83
C ALA A 188 10.08 37.94 -29.18
N THR A 189 11.07 38.79 -28.95
CA THR A 189 10.91 40.21 -28.68
C THR A 189 10.25 40.87 -29.89
N THR A 190 9.10 41.50 -29.71
CA THR A 190 8.63 42.56 -30.61
C THR A 190 8.24 43.77 -29.80
N THR A 191 8.90 44.85 -30.15
CA THR A 191 8.84 46.20 -29.63
C THR A 191 7.46 46.82 -29.80
N THR A 192 7.05 47.53 -28.75
CA THR A 192 5.94 48.48 -28.69
C THR A 192 6.04 49.52 -29.80
N ASP A 193 4.94 49.74 -30.52
CA ASP A 193 4.74 50.99 -31.23
C ASP A 193 3.27 51.43 -31.15
N SER A 194 3.08 52.74 -31.26
CA SER A 194 2.01 53.51 -30.62
C SER A 194 0.79 53.79 -31.52
N SER A 195 -0.33 54.14 -30.87
CA SER A 195 -1.40 55.07 -31.30
C SER A 195 -2.75 54.49 -31.72
N GLY A 196 -3.78 54.82 -30.92
CA GLY A 196 -4.94 55.58 -31.40
C GLY A 196 -6.17 54.86 -31.97
N ALA A 197 -7.32 55.21 -31.38
CA ALA A 197 -8.69 55.24 -31.93
C ALA A 197 -9.68 54.18 -31.42
N ALA A 198 -10.79 54.70 -30.92
CA ALA A 198 -11.98 53.98 -30.47
C ALA A 198 -12.78 53.40 -31.63
N ALA A 199 -13.28 52.18 -31.46
CA ALA A 199 -14.49 51.70 -32.14
C ALA A 199 -15.12 50.54 -31.35
N THR A 200 -16.45 50.63 -31.24
CA THR A 200 -17.45 49.67 -30.77
C THR A 200 -17.32 48.30 -31.44
N GLU A 201 -17.57 47.19 -30.72
CA GLU A 201 -18.15 45.93 -31.22
C GLU A 201 -18.45 45.01 -30.01
N SER A 202 -19.70 44.59 -29.78
CA SER A 202 -20.43 43.46 -30.41
C SER A 202 -20.04 42.09 -29.84
N THR A 203 -21.05 41.46 -29.25
CA THR A 203 -21.10 40.10 -28.71
C THR A 203 -20.54 39.06 -29.69
N SER A 204 -19.62 38.20 -29.24
CA SER A 204 -19.40 36.90 -29.87
C SER A 204 -18.99 35.84 -28.84
N SER A 205 -19.77 34.76 -28.85
CA SER A 205 -19.57 33.49 -28.16
C SER A 205 -18.31 32.79 -28.68
N SER A 206 -17.37 32.47 -27.78
CA SER A 206 -16.24 31.61 -28.10
C SER A 206 -16.60 30.14 -27.88
N ASP A 207 -16.80 29.41 -28.98
CA ASP A 207 -16.83 27.96 -29.01
C ASP A 207 -15.46 27.39 -28.58
N SER A 208 -15.51 26.32 -27.77
CA SER A 208 -14.34 25.60 -27.28
C SER A 208 -13.86 24.57 -28.33
N ASP A 209 -12.75 24.85 -29.00
CA ASP A 209 -12.11 23.91 -29.92
C ASP A 209 -11.41 22.75 -29.18
N SER A 210 -11.90 21.54 -29.38
CA SER A 210 -11.23 20.31 -28.96
C SER A 210 -10.07 19.98 -29.90
N SER A 211 -8.83 20.03 -29.42
CA SER A 211 -7.64 19.70 -30.22
C SER A 211 -7.47 18.18 -30.38
N SER A 212 -7.88 17.66 -31.53
CA SER A 212 -7.54 16.30 -31.96
C SER A 212 -6.07 16.24 -32.41
N LEU A 213 -5.32 15.25 -31.93
CA LEU A 213 -3.93 15.02 -32.34
C LEU A 213 -3.84 14.81 -33.86
N SER A 214 -2.94 15.55 -34.51
CA SER A 214 -2.65 15.45 -35.94
C SER A 214 -2.42 14.00 -36.35
N GLY A 215 -3.01 13.58 -37.48
CA GLY A 215 -2.83 12.23 -38.04
C GLY A 215 -1.35 11.86 -38.25
N GLY A 216 -0.46 12.84 -38.41
CA GLY A 216 0.99 12.62 -38.45
C GLY A 216 1.60 12.13 -37.14
N ALA A 217 1.09 12.61 -35.99
CA ALA A 217 1.54 12.14 -34.67
C ALA A 217 1.07 10.71 -34.40
N ILE A 218 -0.14 10.38 -34.84
CA ILE A 218 -0.71 9.03 -34.72
C ILE A 218 0.05 8.03 -35.62
N ALA A 219 0.41 8.42 -36.84
CA ALA A 219 1.16 7.56 -37.76
C ALA A 219 2.57 7.21 -37.25
N GLY A 220 3.26 8.15 -36.59
CA GLY A 220 4.61 7.93 -36.05
C GLY A 220 4.68 6.90 -34.93
N ILE A 221 3.69 6.89 -34.03
CA ILE A 221 3.67 5.98 -32.86
C ILE A 221 3.50 4.52 -33.30
N VAL A 222 2.67 4.27 -34.31
CA VAL A 222 2.38 2.91 -34.78
C VAL A 222 3.62 2.27 -35.41
N ILE A 223 4.37 3.01 -36.23
CA ILE A 223 5.57 2.50 -36.89
C ILE A 223 6.68 2.22 -35.87
N GLY A 224 6.83 3.09 -34.86
CA GLY A 224 7.79 2.89 -33.77
C GLY A 224 7.50 1.65 -32.92
N ALA A 225 6.22 1.38 -32.63
CA ALA A 225 5.82 0.21 -31.84
C ALA A 225 6.16 -1.11 -32.55
N VAL A 226 5.94 -1.21 -33.86
CA VAL A 226 6.23 -2.42 -34.63
C VAL A 226 7.74 -2.72 -34.65
N LEU A 227 8.57 -1.70 -34.87
CA LEU A 227 10.03 -1.86 -34.86
C LEU A 227 10.56 -2.17 -33.45
N GLY A 228 9.99 -1.54 -32.42
CA GLY A 228 10.36 -1.80 -31.02
C GLY A 228 10.07 -3.24 -30.58
N VAL A 229 8.90 -3.77 -30.93
CA VAL A 229 8.52 -5.16 -30.58
C VAL A 229 9.43 -6.16 -31.30
N LEU A 230 9.74 -5.93 -32.58
CA LEU A 230 10.67 -6.78 -33.33
C LEU A 230 12.08 -6.78 -32.73
N ALA A 231 12.59 -5.63 -32.30
CA ALA A 231 13.90 -5.52 -31.66
C ALA A 231 13.96 -6.28 -30.32
N ILE A 232 12.93 -6.17 -29.48
CA ILE A 232 12.85 -6.87 -28.19
C ILE A 232 12.73 -8.39 -28.39
N ALA A 233 11.93 -8.82 -29.37
CA ALA A 233 11.77 -10.24 -29.69
C ALA A 233 13.10 -10.87 -30.17
N LEU A 234 13.85 -10.17 -31.03
CA LEU A 234 15.17 -10.61 -31.49
C LEU A 234 16.18 -10.68 -30.35
N LEU A 235 16.18 -9.70 -29.44
CA LEU A 235 17.07 -9.68 -28.28
C LEU A 235 16.76 -10.83 -27.30
N GLY A 236 15.47 -11.06 -27.01
CA GLY A 236 15.02 -12.18 -26.18
C GLY A 236 15.40 -13.54 -26.78
N PHE A 237 15.18 -13.72 -28.09
CA PHE A 237 15.57 -14.93 -28.80
C PHE A 237 17.09 -15.17 -28.79
N PHE A 238 17.89 -14.11 -28.98
CA PHE A 238 19.35 -14.21 -28.98
C PHE A 238 19.90 -14.61 -27.61
N LEU A 239 19.37 -14.05 -26.52
CA LEU A 239 19.75 -14.40 -25.15
C LEU A 239 19.34 -15.84 -24.81
N TRP A 240 18.14 -16.26 -25.21
CA TRP A 240 17.68 -17.64 -25.03
C TRP A 240 18.55 -18.65 -25.80
N ARG A 241 18.90 -18.35 -27.05
CA ARG A 241 19.81 -19.18 -27.86
C ARG A 241 21.21 -19.24 -27.27
N ARG A 242 21.68 -18.15 -26.64
CA ARG A 242 22.99 -18.15 -25.97
C ARG A 242 23.00 -19.02 -24.71
N ASN A 243 21.88 -19.14 -24.00
CA ASN A 243 21.82 -19.95 -22.77
C ASN A 243 21.74 -21.46 -23.05
N LYS A 244 21.27 -21.87 -24.23
CA LYS A 244 21.14 -23.29 -24.59
C LYS A 244 22.47 -23.98 -24.94
N ARG A 245 23.58 -23.23 -25.09
CA ARG A 245 24.92 -23.79 -25.37
C ARG A 245 25.78 -24.09 -24.13
N ASN A 246 25.30 -23.79 -22.91
CA ASN A 246 26.06 -24.03 -21.67
C ASN A 246 25.48 -25.11 -20.74
N ASN A 247 24.39 -25.80 -21.11
CA ASN A 247 23.83 -26.90 -20.30
C ASN A 247 24.13 -28.28 -20.90
N GLY A 248 25.37 -28.50 -21.33
CA GLY A 248 25.90 -29.83 -21.58
C GLY A 248 27.14 -30.01 -20.72
N HIS A 249 26.98 -30.61 -19.54
CA HIS A 249 27.95 -31.43 -18.80
C HIS A 249 27.59 -31.43 -17.31
N ALA A 250 26.76 -32.39 -16.90
CA ALA A 250 26.80 -33.02 -15.58
C ALA A 250 25.92 -34.27 -15.62
N ALA A 251 26.45 -35.36 -16.15
CA ALA A 251 25.88 -36.68 -15.98
C ALA A 251 26.99 -37.68 -15.69
N LYS A 252 26.85 -38.33 -14.51
CA LYS A 252 27.26 -39.69 -14.15
C LYS A 252 28.72 -39.93 -13.70
N SER A 253 28.85 -40.38 -12.46
CA SER A 253 29.67 -41.57 -12.09
C SER A 253 29.39 -42.00 -10.64
N GLU A 254 28.68 -43.12 -10.48
CA GLU A 254 28.74 -44.02 -9.32
C GLU A 254 29.28 -45.39 -9.80
N GLU A 255 29.98 -46.09 -8.89
CA GLU A 255 30.60 -47.45 -8.94
C GLU A 255 31.84 -47.67 -9.84
N ALA A 256 32.92 -48.40 -9.47
CA ALA A 256 33.25 -49.23 -8.31
C ALA A 256 34.79 -49.52 -8.27
N THR A 257 35.31 -49.95 -7.10
CA THR A 257 36.30 -51.06 -6.88
C THR A 257 37.52 -50.74 -5.99
N GLY A 258 37.59 -51.44 -4.83
CA GLY A 258 38.79 -51.91 -4.10
C GLY A 258 39.41 -50.95 -3.08
N GLY A 259 39.69 -51.28 -1.81
CA GLY A 259 39.66 -52.52 -1.01
C GLY A 259 40.53 -52.29 0.26
N HIS A 260 40.26 -53.06 1.33
CA HIS A 260 41.09 -53.29 2.56
C HIS A 260 41.06 -52.17 3.65
N ASP A 261 40.85 -52.40 4.96
CA ASP A 261 40.85 -53.58 5.84
C ASP A 261 40.03 -53.36 7.14
N ALA A 262 39.61 -54.50 7.72
CA ALA A 262 39.52 -54.84 9.15
C ALA A 262 38.49 -54.20 10.13
N ALA A 263 37.59 -55.10 10.56
CA ALA A 263 37.32 -55.49 11.95
C ALA A 263 36.11 -54.90 12.72
N ALA A 264 35.08 -55.76 12.80
CA ALA A 264 34.51 -56.34 14.03
C ALA A 264 33.59 -55.51 14.96
N ALA A 265 32.42 -56.13 15.23
CA ALA A 265 31.52 -55.99 16.39
C ALA A 265 30.79 -54.62 16.53
N GLY A 266 29.50 -54.53 16.82
CA GLY A 266 28.61 -55.42 17.54
C GLY A 266 28.06 -54.70 18.77
N HIS A 267 26.76 -54.39 18.73
CA HIS A 267 25.83 -54.19 19.86
C HIS A 267 25.95 -53.01 20.86
N ASN A 268 24.81 -52.30 20.93
CA ASN A 268 24.11 -51.73 22.09
C ASN A 268 24.65 -52.04 23.50
N GLN A 269 24.80 -51.01 24.35
CA GLN A 269 24.26 -51.02 25.72
C GLN A 269 24.19 -49.64 26.41
N PHE A 270 22.98 -49.35 26.90
CA PHE A 270 22.54 -48.77 28.18
C PHE A 270 23.56 -48.17 29.18
N ALA A 271 23.28 -46.94 29.67
CA ALA A 271 23.51 -46.46 31.04
C ALA A 271 22.64 -45.20 31.27
N ALA A 272 21.53 -45.30 31.99
CA ALA A 272 21.40 -45.09 33.44
C ALA A 272 21.64 -43.64 33.90
N TYR A 273 20.55 -42.89 34.17
CA TYR A 273 20.56 -41.82 35.15
C TYR A 273 19.32 -41.92 36.06
N LYS A 274 19.56 -41.77 37.36
CA LYS A 274 18.68 -42.07 38.50
C LYS A 274 18.42 -40.76 39.25
N PRO A 275 17.18 -40.39 39.59
CA PRO A 275 16.93 -39.47 40.69
C PRO A 275 16.60 -40.25 41.98
N PRO A 276 16.97 -39.75 43.17
CA PRO A 276 16.68 -40.40 44.44
C PRO A 276 15.23 -40.17 44.90
N GLY A 277 14.66 -41.20 45.55
CA GLY A 277 13.33 -41.23 46.17
C GLY A 277 13.25 -40.39 47.45
N GLY A 278 12.20 -40.47 48.28
CA GLY A 278 10.92 -41.19 48.34
C GLY A 278 10.07 -40.41 49.36
N VAL A 279 8.74 -40.55 49.39
CA VAL A 279 7.89 -41.35 50.30
C VAL A 279 6.44 -40.85 50.04
N ALA A 280 5.31 -41.54 50.22
CA ALA A 280 4.84 -42.88 50.57
C ALA A 280 3.35 -42.89 50.13
N GLU A 281 2.91 -43.89 49.36
CA GLU A 281 1.94 -44.93 49.76
C GLU A 281 0.44 -44.52 49.79
N GLY A 282 -0.40 -45.27 49.05
CA GLY A 282 -1.87 -45.20 49.14
C GLY A 282 -2.63 -45.51 47.84
N SER A 283 -3.06 -46.76 47.67
CA SER A 283 -3.89 -47.31 46.59
C SER A 283 -5.40 -46.91 46.68
N PRO A 284 -6.25 -47.23 45.66
CA PRO A 284 -7.31 -46.36 45.14
C PRO A 284 -8.73 -46.67 45.64
N LYS A 285 -9.66 -45.72 45.43
CA LYS A 285 -11.11 -46.01 45.39
C LYS A 285 -11.79 -45.24 44.26
N GLU A 286 -12.45 -45.99 43.37
CA GLU A 286 -13.45 -45.52 42.43
C GLU A 286 -14.60 -44.80 43.14
N ALA A 287 -15.10 -43.72 42.52
CA ALA A 287 -16.50 -43.32 42.64
C ALA A 287 -16.89 -42.53 41.39
N THR A 288 -17.73 -43.15 40.58
CA THR A 288 -18.53 -42.59 39.49
C THR A 288 -19.34 -41.38 39.97
N SER A 289 -19.30 -40.25 39.26
CA SER A 289 -20.38 -39.26 39.32
C SER A 289 -20.53 -38.53 37.98
N SER A 290 -21.75 -38.50 37.48
CA SER A 290 -22.18 -37.88 36.22
C SER A 290 -22.16 -36.34 36.30
N PRO A 291 -21.97 -35.62 35.18
CA PRO A 291 -22.15 -34.16 35.15
C PRO A 291 -23.66 -33.77 35.18
N PRO A 292 -24.02 -32.60 35.74
CA PRO A 292 -25.41 -32.14 35.83
C PRO A 292 -25.96 -31.65 34.48
N PRO A 293 -27.29 -31.62 34.30
CA PRO A 293 -27.93 -31.27 33.02
C PRO A 293 -27.77 -29.79 32.67
N VAL A 294 -27.43 -29.55 31.40
CA VAL A 294 -27.42 -28.23 30.76
C VAL A 294 -28.87 -27.82 30.45
N TYR A 295 -29.28 -26.64 30.90
CA TYR A 295 -30.53 -26.01 30.49
C TYR A 295 -30.24 -25.04 29.33
N GLU A 296 -30.77 -25.33 28.15
CA GLU A 296 -30.79 -24.38 27.03
C GLU A 296 -32.05 -23.50 27.12
N LEU A 297 -31.85 -22.18 27.14
CA LEU A 297 -32.93 -21.18 27.03
C LEU A 297 -33.22 -20.93 25.53
N PRO A 298 -34.50 -20.90 25.10
CA PRO A 298 -34.83 -20.53 23.72
C PRO A 298 -34.78 -19.01 23.56
N THR A 299 -33.85 -18.51 22.75
CA THR A 299 -33.85 -17.11 22.30
C THR A 299 -34.16 -17.05 20.81
N GLU A 300 -35.44 -17.22 20.49
CA GLU A 300 -36.03 -16.66 19.27
C GLU A 300 -36.01 -15.14 19.43
N HIS A 301 -35.00 -14.44 18.91
CA HIS A 301 -35.06 -13.02 18.52
C HIS A 301 -34.01 -12.78 17.44
N ARG A 302 -34.45 -12.70 16.18
CA ARG A 302 -33.64 -12.18 15.08
C ARG A 302 -33.31 -10.71 15.37
N PRO A 303 -32.04 -10.29 15.44
CA PRO A 303 -31.75 -8.87 15.36
C PRO A 303 -32.05 -8.40 13.92
N ALA A 304 -32.84 -7.34 13.80
CA ALA A 304 -32.99 -6.61 12.55
C ALA A 304 -31.63 -6.00 12.18
N GLU A 305 -31.16 -6.25 10.97
CA GLU A 305 -29.96 -5.60 10.43
C GLU A 305 -30.27 -4.13 10.18
N LEU A 306 -29.63 -3.24 10.94
CA LEU A 306 -29.56 -1.83 10.60
C LEU A 306 -28.62 -1.67 9.40
N PRO A 307 -28.91 -0.77 8.44
CA PRO A 307 -27.96 -0.41 7.39
C PRO A 307 -26.64 0.04 8.01
N VAL A 308 -25.52 -0.39 7.43
CA VAL A 308 -24.17 0.04 7.81
C VAL A 308 -24.04 1.52 7.46
N GLU A 309 -24.13 2.40 8.46
CA GLU A 309 -23.63 3.77 8.33
C GLU A 309 -22.10 3.69 8.22
N GLN A 310 -21.58 3.82 7.01
CA GLN A 310 -20.19 4.23 6.80
C GLN A 310 -20.08 5.66 7.35
N ARG A 311 -19.52 5.77 8.55
CA ARG A 311 -19.57 6.98 9.36
C ARG A 311 -18.78 8.10 8.70
N HIS A 312 -19.46 9.21 8.52
CA HIS A 312 -18.93 10.50 8.13
C HIS A 312 -19.19 11.42 9.32
N GLU A 313 -18.17 11.82 10.08
CA GLU A 313 -18.39 12.62 11.30
C GLU A 313 -17.73 13.98 11.15
N LEU A 314 -18.35 14.80 10.30
CA LEU A 314 -18.52 16.22 10.58
C LEU A 314 -19.99 16.41 10.99
N ARG A 315 -20.22 17.05 12.13
CA ARG A 315 -21.54 17.41 12.62
C ARG A 315 -21.80 18.89 12.41
#